data_AF-A0A940LX38-F1
#
_entry.id   AF-A0A940LX38-F1
#
_cell.length_a   1.000
_cell.length_b   1.000
_cell.length_c   1.000
_cell.angle_alpha   90.00
_cell.angle_beta   90.00
_cell.angle_gamma   90.00
#
_symmetry.space_group_name_H-M   'P 1'
#
loop_
_entity.id
_entity.type
_entity.pdbx_description
1 polymer ?
#
loop_
_entity_poly.entity_id
_entity_poly.type
_entity_poly.pdbx_seq_one_letter_code
_entity_poly.pdbx_strand_id
1 'polypeptide(L)'
;MRRAAAMLAAALLWQSIPPPAPSAVARAYLGAAIGILEANHINRATVEWPALTAWAEDRIAGARAGADVYPAIRGLLRALGERHSFLLTADQLRFDPKGAAASGTPAPMPAAELRDGRVGVVRLPGLLTVAADGPERAARYSAMLRAALERLDRAPLCGWIIDLRANDGGNMWPMLAGLDPLLGAPPFGFFVQSGRSPEPWGRFPGAARFGLAHAAAPLAVLVGPRTGSSGEMVAIAFAGRARTRSFGIPTAGLATVNRIFPLADGALLVVTVSAVRDRTGRDYRGAILPDAATTPEGAETAAARWLFGRCAPR
;
A
#
# COMPACT_ATOMS: atom_id res chain seq x y z
N MET A 1 38.43 81.02 4.44
CA MET A 1 38.55 80.45 3.07
C MET A 1 39.15 79.06 3.17
N ARG A 2 38.50 78.05 2.54
CA ARG A 2 39.03 76.68 2.17
C ARG A 2 39.28 75.73 3.38
N ARG A 3 38.84 74.47 3.49
CA ARG A 3 38.30 73.37 2.64
C ARG A 3 37.53 72.41 3.61
N ALA A 4 36.31 71.93 3.38
CA ALA A 4 35.84 70.85 2.50
C ALA A 4 36.29 69.40 2.86
N ALA A 5 35.28 68.51 3.01
CA ALA A 5 35.27 67.03 2.94
C ALA A 5 35.75 66.24 4.19
N ALA A 6 35.17 65.11 4.61
CA ALA A 6 34.31 64.15 3.91
C ALA A 6 33.40 63.35 4.89
N MET A 7 32.17 63.08 4.45
CA MET A 7 31.38 61.91 4.87
C MET A 7 32.04 60.62 4.36
N LEU A 8 31.93 59.52 5.10
CA LEU A 8 31.59 58.21 4.54
C LEU A 8 31.30 57.20 5.65
N ALA A 9 30.01 56.92 5.83
CA ALA A 9 29.53 55.73 6.52
C ALA A 9 29.87 54.51 5.64
N ALA A 10 30.73 53.63 6.13
CA ALA A 10 30.96 52.33 5.52
C ALA A 10 29.81 51.39 5.89
N ALA A 11 28.75 51.38 5.07
CA ALA A 11 27.79 50.29 5.07
C ALA A 11 28.49 49.06 4.47
N LEU A 12 28.92 48.13 5.34
CA LEU A 12 29.39 46.81 4.92
C LEU A 12 28.24 46.06 4.26
N LEU A 13 28.24 46.05 2.93
CA LEU A 13 27.50 45.09 2.11
C LEU A 13 28.13 43.71 2.36
N TRP A 14 27.60 42.97 3.33
CA TRP A 14 27.84 41.53 3.43
C TRP A 14 27.08 40.87 2.28
N GLN A 15 27.70 40.82 1.10
CA GLN A 15 27.18 40.01 0.00
C GLN A 15 27.27 38.56 0.45
N SER A 16 26.12 37.96 0.77
CA SER A 16 26.01 36.54 1.07
C SER A 16 26.55 35.77 -0.12
N ILE A 17 27.66 35.05 0.07
CA ILE A 17 28.23 34.16 -0.95
C ILE A 17 27.09 33.21 -1.38
N PRO A 18 26.73 33.17 -2.68
CA PRO A 18 25.67 32.28 -3.13
C PRO A 18 26.04 30.84 -2.78
N PRO A 19 25.07 30.01 -2.35
CA PRO A 19 25.37 28.64 -2.00
C PRO A 19 26.00 27.94 -3.21
N PRO A 20 26.99 27.05 -3.01
CA PRO A 20 27.70 26.42 -4.11
C PRO A 20 26.73 25.67 -5.03
N ALA A 21 26.97 25.71 -6.33
CA ALA A 21 26.15 24.96 -7.27
C ALA A 21 26.22 23.44 -7.00
N PRO A 22 25.13 22.68 -7.19
CA PRO A 22 25.14 21.23 -7.09
C PRO A 22 26.12 20.60 -8.09
N SER A 23 26.57 19.37 -7.81
CA SER A 23 27.32 18.58 -8.79
C SER A 23 26.43 18.12 -9.95
N ALA A 24 27.04 17.73 -11.07
CA ALA A 24 26.30 17.12 -12.18
C ALA A 24 25.61 15.80 -11.76
N VAL A 25 26.24 15.03 -10.86
CA VAL A 25 25.68 13.79 -10.30
C VAL A 25 24.40 14.07 -9.52
N ALA A 26 24.41 15.07 -8.62
CA ALA A 26 23.23 15.44 -7.84
C ALA A 26 22.09 15.96 -8.72
N ARG A 27 22.39 16.80 -9.72
CA ARG A 27 21.38 17.26 -10.70
C ARG A 27 20.77 16.11 -11.49
N ALA A 28 21.60 15.21 -12.02
CA ALA A 28 21.13 14.05 -12.77
C ALA A 28 20.26 13.11 -11.91
N TYR A 29 20.63 12.93 -10.64
CA TYR A 29 19.87 12.14 -9.69
C TYR A 29 18.48 12.74 -9.42
N LEU A 30 18.41 14.06 -9.16
CA LEU A 30 17.14 14.76 -8.99
C LEU A 30 16.27 14.67 -10.26
N GLY A 31 16.87 14.94 -11.42
CA GLY A 31 16.18 14.87 -12.71
C GLY A 31 15.59 13.49 -13.01
N ALA A 32 16.32 12.42 -12.68
CA ALA A 32 15.81 11.06 -12.80
C ALA A 32 14.59 10.80 -11.89
N ALA A 33 14.64 11.25 -10.63
CA ALA A 33 13.52 11.11 -9.70
C ALA A 33 12.29 11.91 -10.17
N ILE A 34 12.48 13.15 -10.64
CA ILE A 34 11.41 13.98 -11.20
C ILE A 34 10.80 13.30 -12.43
N GLY A 35 11.62 12.84 -13.38
CA GLY A 35 11.13 12.16 -14.58
C GLY A 35 10.32 10.90 -14.26
N ILE A 36 10.71 10.13 -13.24
CA ILE A 36 9.92 8.99 -12.75
C ILE A 36 8.55 9.46 -12.23
N LEU A 37 8.53 10.50 -11.39
CA LEU A 37 7.29 11.03 -10.81
C LEU A 37 6.37 11.62 -11.89
N GLU A 38 6.92 12.40 -12.81
CA GLU A 38 6.19 13.00 -13.93
C GLU A 38 5.57 11.94 -14.84
N ALA A 39 6.32 10.88 -15.16
CA ALA A 39 5.81 9.83 -16.02
C ALA A 39 4.80 8.90 -15.34
N ASN A 40 4.83 8.74 -14.01
CA ASN A 40 4.15 7.63 -13.33
C ASN A 40 3.19 8.04 -12.21
N HIS A 41 3.41 9.15 -11.52
CA HIS A 41 2.66 9.49 -10.31
C HIS A 41 1.14 9.63 -10.57
N ILE A 42 0.32 9.19 -9.62
CA ILE A 42 -1.14 9.20 -9.73
C ILE A 42 -1.72 10.60 -9.98
N ASN A 43 -1.11 11.62 -9.36
CA ASN A 43 -1.52 13.03 -9.51
C ASN A 43 -0.77 13.75 -10.64
N ARG A 44 0.00 13.05 -11.49
CA ARG A 44 0.89 13.69 -12.48
C ARG A 44 0.20 14.67 -13.43
N ALA A 45 -1.08 14.46 -13.71
CA ALA A 45 -1.85 15.29 -14.65
C ALA A 45 -2.31 16.62 -14.05
N THR A 46 -2.22 16.80 -12.73
CA THR A 46 -2.69 18.01 -12.02
C THR A 46 -1.52 18.81 -11.43
N VAL A 47 -0.28 18.50 -11.80
CA VAL A 47 0.93 19.07 -11.22
C VAL A 47 1.58 20.05 -12.20
N GLU A 48 1.92 21.23 -11.71
CA GLU A 48 2.72 22.22 -12.44
C GLU A 48 4.21 21.84 -12.38
N TRP A 49 4.60 20.87 -13.22
CA TRP A 49 5.95 20.28 -13.21
C TRP A 49 7.10 21.27 -13.34
N PRO A 50 7.02 22.35 -14.17
CA PRO A 50 8.09 23.34 -14.22
C PRO A 50 8.32 24.05 -12.88
N ALA A 51 7.24 24.44 -12.19
CA ALA A 51 7.34 25.11 -10.89
C ALA A 51 7.86 24.17 -9.80
N LEU A 52 7.38 22.92 -9.79
CA LEU A 52 7.80 21.93 -8.81
C LEU A 52 9.26 21.47 -9.03
N THR A 53 9.71 21.40 -10.29
CA THR A 53 11.10 21.13 -10.66
C THR A 53 12.03 22.23 -10.16
N ALA A 54 11.74 23.50 -10.49
CA ALA A 54 12.54 24.64 -10.03
C ALA A 54 12.64 24.68 -8.50
N TRP A 55 11.52 24.45 -7.81
CA TRP A 55 11.47 24.39 -6.34
C TRP A 55 12.40 23.31 -5.75
N ALA A 56 12.54 22.17 -6.42
CA ALA A 56 13.39 21.07 -5.98
C ALA A 56 14.86 21.32 -6.32
N GLU A 57 15.15 21.93 -7.47
CA GLU A 57 16.51 22.30 -7.88
C GLU A 57 17.13 23.32 -6.91
N ASP A 58 16.36 24.31 -6.45
CA ASP A 58 16.81 25.27 -5.44
C ASP A 58 17.21 24.61 -4.10
N ARG A 59 16.66 23.43 -3.80
CA ARG A 59 16.88 22.71 -2.53
C ARG A 59 18.07 21.77 -2.55
N ILE A 60 18.73 21.58 -3.69
CA ILE A 60 19.92 20.75 -3.79
C ILE A 60 21.20 21.60 -3.92
N ALA A 61 21.15 22.89 -3.58
CA ALA A 61 22.35 23.72 -3.55
C ALA A 61 23.45 23.07 -2.67
N GLY A 62 24.65 22.96 -3.22
CA GLY A 62 25.80 22.31 -2.57
C GLY A 62 25.81 20.78 -2.61
N ALA A 63 24.74 20.12 -3.07
CA ALA A 63 24.67 18.66 -3.15
C ALA A 63 25.76 18.10 -4.07
N ARG A 64 26.40 17.01 -3.63
CA ARG A 64 27.51 16.36 -4.36
C ARG A 64 27.18 14.94 -4.79
N ALA A 65 26.34 14.22 -4.05
CA ALA A 65 25.94 12.84 -4.32
C ALA A 65 24.40 12.67 -4.33
N GLY A 66 23.93 11.50 -4.76
CA GLY A 66 22.50 11.17 -4.77
C GLY A 66 21.85 11.21 -3.38
N ALA A 67 22.57 10.76 -2.35
CA ALA A 67 22.09 10.80 -0.96
C ALA A 67 21.76 12.23 -0.47
N ASP A 68 22.49 13.24 -0.96
CA ASP A 68 22.23 14.65 -0.62
C ASP A 68 20.90 15.17 -1.20
N VAL A 69 20.36 14.47 -2.21
CA VAL A 69 19.13 14.84 -2.93
C VAL A 69 17.87 14.30 -2.24
N TYR A 70 17.99 13.30 -1.36
CA TYR A 70 16.85 12.66 -0.71
C TYR A 70 15.88 13.63 0.01
N PRO A 71 16.33 14.69 0.71
CA PRO A 71 15.42 15.67 1.31
C PRO A 71 14.55 16.38 0.26
N ALA A 72 15.10 16.70 -0.91
CA ALA A 72 14.37 17.32 -2.01
C ALA A 72 13.33 16.35 -2.60
N ILE A 73 13.69 15.07 -2.80
CA ILE A 73 12.75 14.03 -3.26
C ILE A 73 11.60 13.84 -2.27
N ARG A 74 11.87 13.77 -0.97
CA ARG A 74 10.81 13.72 0.06
C ARG A 74 9.93 14.96 0.04
N GLY A 75 10.52 16.10 -0.30
CA GLY A 75 9.83 17.35 -0.56
C GLY A 75 8.85 17.26 -1.72
N LEU A 76 9.31 16.77 -2.87
CA LEU A 76 8.49 16.51 -4.06
C LEU A 76 7.31 15.60 -3.71
N LEU A 77 7.56 14.47 -3.06
CA LEU A 77 6.53 13.51 -2.65
C LEU A 77 5.44 14.15 -1.79
N ARG A 78 5.82 15.02 -0.83
CA ARG A 78 4.82 15.76 -0.04
C ARG A 78 4.02 16.75 -0.87
N ALA A 79 4.67 17.45 -1.80
CA ALA A 79 4.01 18.43 -2.67
C ALA A 79 3.03 17.78 -3.66
N LEU A 80 3.26 16.52 -4.02
CA LEU A 80 2.38 15.74 -4.89
C LEU A 80 1.03 15.37 -4.24
N GLY A 81 0.89 15.57 -2.93
CA GLY A 81 -0.41 15.59 -2.25
C GLY A 81 -1.01 14.22 -1.97
N GLU A 82 -0.22 13.16 -1.98
CA GLU A 82 -0.62 11.82 -1.55
C GLU A 82 0.36 11.27 -0.49
N ARG A 83 0.04 10.12 0.12
CA ARG A 83 0.80 9.60 1.28
C ARG A 83 1.36 8.20 1.07
N HIS A 84 1.23 7.63 -0.14
CA HIS A 84 1.56 6.23 -0.40
C HIS A 84 2.76 6.07 -1.35
N SER A 85 3.28 7.15 -1.94
CA SER A 85 4.62 7.18 -2.52
C SER A 85 5.66 7.56 -1.46
N PHE A 86 6.82 6.91 -1.49
CA PHE A 86 7.89 7.14 -0.54
C PHE A 86 9.25 6.75 -1.13
N LEU A 87 10.31 7.24 -0.49
CA LEU A 87 11.69 6.93 -0.82
C LEU A 87 12.28 5.99 0.24
N LEU A 88 12.74 4.82 -0.20
CA LEU A 88 13.61 3.94 0.56
C LEU A 88 15.05 4.25 0.14
N THR A 89 15.84 4.79 1.07
CA THR A 89 17.24 5.17 0.79
C THR A 89 18.14 3.94 0.63
N ALA A 90 19.26 4.11 -0.06
CA ALA A 90 20.26 3.04 -0.19
C ALA A 90 20.72 2.53 1.17
N ASP A 91 20.89 3.42 2.16
CA ASP A 91 21.24 3.02 3.52
C ASP A 91 20.11 2.26 4.21
N GLN A 92 18.85 2.67 4.09
CA GLN A 92 17.72 1.89 4.62
C GLN A 92 17.61 0.50 4.00
N LEU A 93 18.09 0.31 2.77
CA LEU A 93 18.08 -0.97 2.05
C LEU A 93 19.35 -1.79 2.32
N ARG A 94 20.48 -1.15 2.62
CA ARG A 94 21.68 -1.80 3.19
C ARG A 94 21.42 -2.24 4.63
N PHE A 95 20.64 -1.43 5.35
CA PHE A 95 19.94 -1.75 6.58
C PHE A 95 18.56 -2.38 6.28
N ASP A 96 18.40 -3.11 5.16
CA ASP A 96 17.29 -4.06 5.04
C ASP A 96 17.64 -5.28 5.91
N PRO A 97 16.70 -5.77 6.70
CA PRO A 97 16.99 -6.35 7.98
C PRO A 97 17.38 -7.81 7.75
N LYS A 98 18.68 -8.05 7.82
CA LYS A 98 19.15 -9.14 8.69
C LYS A 98 18.50 -9.06 10.09
N GLY A 99 17.65 -8.10 10.46
CA GLY A 99 16.76 -8.14 11.64
C GLY A 99 15.34 -8.70 11.44
N ALA A 100 14.81 -8.97 10.23
CA ALA A 100 13.54 -9.70 10.09
C ALA A 100 13.83 -11.18 9.79
N ALA A 101 14.83 -11.44 8.96
CA ALA A 101 15.38 -12.78 8.77
C ALA A 101 16.34 -13.22 9.90
N ALA A 102 17.02 -12.29 10.60
CA ALA A 102 17.91 -12.64 11.72
C ALA A 102 17.52 -12.04 13.09
N SER A 103 16.29 -11.54 13.26
CA SER A 103 15.65 -11.58 14.60
C SER A 103 15.21 -12.99 14.99
N GLY A 104 15.27 -13.95 14.06
CA GLY A 104 14.70 -15.28 14.24
C GLY A 104 13.17 -15.26 14.38
N THR A 105 12.51 -14.12 14.20
CA THR A 105 11.05 -14.00 14.30
C THR A 105 10.45 -14.35 12.93
N PRO A 106 9.71 -15.46 12.80
CA PRO A 106 9.11 -15.84 11.53
C PRO A 106 8.19 -14.73 11.00
N ALA A 107 8.20 -14.51 9.68
CA ALA A 107 7.23 -13.61 9.05
C ALA A 107 5.81 -14.01 9.48
N PRO A 108 4.93 -13.04 9.81
CA PRO A 108 3.60 -13.36 10.27
C PRO A 108 2.85 -14.10 9.16
N MET A 109 2.33 -15.28 9.50
CA MET A 109 1.61 -16.17 8.58
C MET A 109 0.11 -16.15 8.87
N PRO A 110 -0.74 -16.53 7.91
CA PRO A 110 -2.17 -16.66 8.12
C PRO A 110 -2.48 -17.61 9.27
N ALA A 111 -3.47 -17.22 10.07
CA ALA A 111 -4.00 -18.05 11.14
C ALA A 111 -5.49 -18.26 10.92
N ALA A 112 -6.02 -19.40 11.35
CA ALA A 112 -7.44 -19.69 11.16
C ALA A 112 -8.00 -20.59 12.26
N GLU A 113 -9.20 -20.26 12.72
CA GLU A 113 -9.91 -20.98 13.78
C GLU A 113 -11.38 -21.19 13.44
N LEU A 114 -11.98 -22.20 14.07
CA LEU A 114 -13.40 -22.45 13.98
C LEU A 114 -14.06 -21.84 15.21
N ARG A 115 -14.84 -20.77 15.01
CA ARG A 115 -15.59 -20.11 16.06
C ARG A 115 -16.97 -20.72 16.19
N ASP A 116 -17.36 -21.04 17.43
CA ASP A 116 -18.68 -21.60 17.78
C ASP A 116 -19.09 -22.83 16.95
N GLY A 117 -18.08 -23.59 16.47
CA GLY A 117 -18.26 -24.76 15.61
C GLY A 117 -18.81 -24.50 14.21
N ARG A 118 -19.16 -23.25 13.85
CA ARG A 118 -19.91 -22.94 12.62
C ARG A 118 -19.41 -21.70 11.85
N VAL A 119 -18.39 -21.00 12.33
CA VAL A 119 -17.84 -19.83 11.61
C VAL A 119 -16.35 -20.02 11.41
N GLY A 120 -15.92 -20.03 10.14
CA GLY A 120 -14.49 -20.07 9.82
C GLY A 120 -13.89 -18.67 9.89
N VAL A 121 -13.01 -18.42 10.85
CA VAL A 121 -12.30 -17.14 11.00
C VAL A 121 -10.90 -17.29 10.43
N VAL A 122 -10.53 -16.44 9.48
CA VAL A 122 -9.21 -16.43 8.83
C VAL A 122 -8.60 -15.05 9.00
N ARG A 123 -7.45 -14.99 9.67
CA ARG A 123 -6.70 -13.75 9.94
C ARG A 123 -5.55 -13.65 8.95
N LEU A 124 -5.49 -12.55 8.20
CA LEU A 124 -4.48 -12.33 7.17
C LEU A 124 -3.55 -11.20 7.62
N PRO A 125 -2.32 -11.49 8.06
CA PRO A 125 -1.32 -10.45 8.26
C PRO A 125 -0.83 -9.87 6.92
N GLY A 126 -0.10 -8.75 6.98
CA GLY A 126 0.65 -8.25 5.82
C GLY A 126 1.75 -9.23 5.38
N LEU A 127 2.14 -9.17 4.11
CA LEU A 127 3.14 -10.07 3.52
C LEU A 127 4.12 -9.29 2.63
N LEU A 128 5.36 -9.12 3.07
CA LEU A 128 6.43 -8.58 2.24
C LEU A 128 7.15 -9.70 1.48
N THR A 129 7.34 -9.51 0.17
CA THR A 129 8.03 -10.47 -0.71
C THR A 129 9.15 -9.84 -1.52
N VAL A 130 9.72 -8.72 -1.03
CA VAL A 130 10.77 -7.98 -1.74
C VAL A 130 12.17 -8.59 -1.57
N ALA A 131 12.40 -9.33 -0.48
CA ALA A 131 13.66 -10.02 -0.24
C ALA A 131 13.79 -11.31 -1.07
N ALA A 132 15.00 -11.89 -1.12
CA ALA A 132 15.34 -13.02 -1.99
C ALA A 132 14.44 -14.27 -1.82
N ASP A 133 13.99 -14.55 -0.60
CA ASP A 133 13.06 -15.64 -0.26
C ASP A 133 11.58 -15.27 -0.45
N GLY A 134 11.29 -14.13 -1.05
CA GLY A 134 9.94 -13.64 -1.34
C GLY A 134 9.03 -14.64 -2.07
N PRO A 135 9.49 -15.30 -3.15
CA PRO A 135 8.70 -16.32 -3.84
C PRO A 135 8.33 -17.52 -2.96
N GLU A 136 9.25 -18.00 -2.12
CA GLU A 136 9.00 -19.10 -1.20
C GLU A 136 7.98 -18.70 -0.12
N ARG A 137 8.14 -17.51 0.47
CA ARG A 137 7.15 -16.96 1.41
C ARG A 137 5.77 -16.81 0.79
N ALA A 138 5.69 -16.32 -0.44
CA ALA A 138 4.45 -16.19 -1.19
C ALA A 138 3.75 -17.54 -1.40
N ALA A 139 4.50 -18.56 -1.83
CA ALA A 139 3.98 -19.91 -2.02
C ALA A 139 3.48 -20.50 -0.69
N ARG A 140 4.26 -20.38 0.38
CA ARG A 140 3.89 -20.84 1.73
C ARG A 140 2.63 -20.15 2.26
N TYR A 141 2.53 -18.83 2.10
CA TYR A 141 1.37 -18.05 2.55
C TYR A 141 0.08 -18.54 1.88
N SER A 142 0.11 -18.71 0.56
CA SER A 142 -1.03 -19.19 -0.23
C SER A 142 -1.41 -20.62 0.16
N ALA A 143 -0.42 -21.50 0.34
CA ALA A 143 -0.63 -22.88 0.75
C ALA A 143 -1.24 -22.99 2.16
N MET A 144 -0.79 -22.15 3.10
CA MET A 144 -1.34 -22.10 4.45
C MET A 144 -2.80 -21.62 4.47
N LEU A 145 -3.14 -20.59 3.68
CA LEU A 145 -4.53 -20.16 3.52
C LEU A 145 -5.41 -21.27 2.94
N ARG A 146 -4.95 -21.92 1.86
CA ARG A 146 -5.67 -23.03 1.25
C ARG A 146 -5.93 -24.16 2.25
N ALA A 147 -4.89 -24.63 2.93
CA ALA A 147 -4.99 -25.71 3.91
C ALA A 147 -5.92 -25.34 5.09
N ALA A 148 -5.86 -24.08 5.53
CA ALA A 148 -6.74 -23.56 6.57
C ALA A 148 -8.22 -23.57 6.13
N LEU A 149 -8.51 -23.09 4.92
CA LEU A 149 -9.86 -23.08 4.36
C LEU A 149 -10.40 -24.49 4.16
N GLU A 150 -9.65 -25.38 3.51
CA GLU A 150 -10.04 -26.79 3.30
C GLU A 150 -10.29 -27.53 4.62
N ARG A 151 -9.53 -27.20 5.68
CA ARG A 151 -9.74 -27.76 7.02
C ARG A 151 -11.02 -27.25 7.67
N LEU A 152 -11.25 -25.94 7.66
CA LEU A 152 -12.43 -25.33 8.28
C LEU A 152 -13.73 -25.68 7.55
N ASP A 153 -13.65 -25.84 6.24
CA ASP A 153 -14.79 -26.14 5.36
C ASP A 153 -15.40 -27.55 5.60
N ARG A 154 -14.71 -28.40 6.36
CA ARG A 154 -15.26 -29.69 6.83
C ARG A 154 -16.34 -29.53 7.89
N ALA A 155 -16.41 -28.38 8.55
CA ALA A 155 -17.47 -28.06 9.50
C ALA A 155 -18.72 -27.56 8.77
N PRO A 156 -19.93 -27.66 9.38
CA PRO A 156 -21.16 -27.11 8.80
C PRO A 156 -21.19 -25.59 8.98
N LEU A 157 -20.48 -24.87 8.12
CA LEU A 157 -20.25 -23.44 8.28
C LEU A 157 -21.50 -22.62 7.94
N CYS A 158 -21.85 -21.68 8.82
CA CYS A 158 -22.77 -20.58 8.53
C CYS A 158 -22.12 -19.50 7.66
N GLY A 159 -20.79 -19.44 7.63
CA GLY A 159 -20.06 -18.45 6.86
C GLY A 159 -18.63 -18.25 7.32
N TRP A 160 -18.00 -17.25 6.72
CA TRP A 160 -16.59 -16.94 6.87
C TRP A 160 -16.39 -15.54 7.45
N ILE A 161 -15.36 -15.37 8.27
CA ILE A 161 -14.82 -14.07 8.66
C ILE A 161 -13.41 -13.97 8.09
N ILE A 162 -13.16 -12.96 7.25
CA ILE A 162 -11.84 -12.59 6.76
C ILE A 162 -11.39 -11.37 7.55
N ASP A 163 -10.44 -11.56 8.46
CA ASP A 163 -9.95 -10.50 9.34
C ASP A 163 -8.68 -9.87 8.77
N LEU A 164 -8.80 -8.61 8.36
CA LEU A 164 -7.75 -7.79 7.77
C LEU A 164 -7.27 -6.69 8.73
N ARG A 165 -7.72 -6.68 10.00
CA ARG A 165 -7.42 -5.60 10.97
C ARG A 165 -5.93 -5.47 11.31
N ALA A 166 -5.12 -6.48 11.01
CA ALA A 166 -3.66 -6.47 11.15
C ALA A 166 -2.92 -6.48 9.81
N ASN A 167 -3.63 -6.31 8.68
CA ASN A 167 -3.07 -6.38 7.34
C ASN A 167 -2.66 -5.01 6.81
N ASP A 168 -1.40 -4.63 7.00
CA ASP A 168 -0.83 -3.37 6.51
C ASP A 168 -0.38 -3.42 5.03
N GLY A 169 -0.55 -4.58 4.37
CA GLY A 169 -0.37 -4.74 2.94
C GLY A 169 0.82 -5.63 2.54
N GLY A 170 1.64 -5.13 1.59
CA GLY A 170 2.68 -5.91 0.93
C GLY A 170 2.21 -6.54 -0.39
N ASN A 171 2.43 -7.83 -0.60
CA ASN A 171 2.08 -8.52 -1.84
C ASN A 171 0.67 -9.12 -1.74
N MET A 172 -0.29 -8.57 -2.48
CA MET A 172 -1.68 -9.05 -2.45
C MET A 172 -1.88 -10.40 -3.16
N TRP A 173 -1.01 -10.77 -4.09
CA TRP A 173 -1.27 -11.92 -4.97
C TRP A 173 -1.37 -13.25 -4.22
N PRO A 174 -0.46 -13.57 -3.27
CA PRO A 174 -0.60 -14.74 -2.41
C PRO A 174 -1.86 -14.72 -1.54
N MET A 175 -2.28 -13.54 -1.10
CA MET A 175 -3.49 -13.37 -0.30
C MET A 175 -4.73 -13.73 -1.13
N LEU A 176 -4.82 -13.20 -2.35
CA LEU A 176 -5.93 -13.48 -3.26
C LEU A 176 -5.93 -14.94 -3.74
N ALA A 177 -4.76 -15.50 -4.06
CA ALA A 177 -4.64 -16.89 -4.48
C ALA A 177 -5.09 -17.87 -3.38
N GLY A 178 -4.72 -17.61 -2.12
CA GLY A 178 -5.16 -18.41 -0.98
C GLY A 178 -6.64 -18.26 -0.63
N LEU A 179 -7.29 -17.14 -0.99
CA LEU A 179 -8.71 -16.87 -0.77
C LEU A 179 -9.59 -17.18 -1.98
N ASP A 180 -9.03 -17.68 -3.08
CA ASP A 180 -9.64 -17.71 -4.42
C ASP A 180 -11.09 -18.26 -4.47
N PRO A 181 -11.46 -19.37 -3.80
CA PRO A 181 -12.83 -19.87 -3.84
C PRO A 181 -13.84 -18.92 -3.18
N LEU A 182 -13.39 -18.11 -2.24
CA LEU A 182 -14.23 -17.15 -1.51
C LEU A 182 -14.43 -15.84 -2.28
N LEU A 183 -13.58 -15.49 -3.25
CA LEU A 183 -13.64 -14.20 -3.97
C LEU A 183 -14.79 -14.11 -5.00
N GLY A 184 -15.38 -15.24 -5.37
CA GLY A 184 -16.42 -15.33 -6.39
C GLY A 184 -15.89 -15.20 -7.82
N ALA A 185 -16.73 -14.67 -8.72
CA ALA A 185 -16.35 -14.43 -10.10
C ALA A 185 -15.48 -13.16 -10.22
N PRO A 186 -14.42 -13.19 -11.05
CA PRO A 186 -13.67 -11.99 -11.42
C PRO A 186 -14.50 -11.10 -12.38
N PRO A 187 -14.11 -9.83 -12.59
CA PRO A 187 -12.98 -9.13 -11.97
C PRO A 187 -13.20 -8.89 -10.47
N PHE A 188 -12.11 -8.87 -9.71
CA PHE A 188 -12.15 -8.55 -8.28
C PHE A 188 -12.05 -7.04 -8.03
N GLY A 189 -11.62 -6.28 -9.04
CA GLY A 189 -11.66 -4.83 -9.12
C GLY A 189 -10.84 -4.35 -10.32
N PHE A 190 -10.59 -3.04 -10.40
CA PHE A 190 -9.90 -2.39 -11.51
C PHE A 190 -8.85 -1.38 -11.06
N PHE A 191 -7.69 -1.42 -11.70
CA PHE A 191 -6.68 -0.38 -11.59
C PHE A 191 -7.08 0.80 -12.46
N VAL A 192 -7.15 1.99 -11.86
CA VAL A 192 -7.58 3.21 -12.54
C VAL A 192 -6.39 4.16 -12.65
N GLN A 193 -5.91 4.35 -13.88
CA GLN A 193 -4.84 5.28 -14.21
C GLN A 193 -5.38 6.45 -15.03
N SER A 194 -4.87 7.66 -14.74
CA SER A 194 -5.25 8.84 -15.50
C SER A 194 -4.89 8.69 -16.98
N GLY A 195 -5.85 8.96 -17.87
CA GLY A 195 -5.71 8.85 -19.32
C GLY A 195 -5.72 7.43 -19.87
N ARG A 196 -6.08 6.41 -19.07
CA ARG A 196 -6.14 5.00 -19.51
C ARG A 196 -7.48 4.37 -19.13
N SER A 197 -7.91 3.39 -19.91
CA SER A 197 -9.06 2.55 -19.56
C SER A 197 -8.76 1.76 -18.28
N PRO A 198 -9.74 1.57 -17.37
CA PRO A 198 -9.56 0.76 -16.17
C PRO A 198 -9.13 -0.67 -16.51
N GLU A 199 -8.07 -1.15 -15.86
CA GLU A 199 -7.53 -2.50 -16.07
C GLU A 199 -8.06 -3.45 -15.01
N PRO A 200 -8.81 -4.51 -15.36
CA PRO A 200 -9.33 -5.45 -14.38
C PRO A 200 -8.21 -6.31 -13.79
N TRP A 201 -8.26 -6.56 -12.48
CA TRP A 201 -7.53 -7.67 -11.89
C TRP A 201 -8.47 -8.81 -11.52
N GLY A 202 -7.96 -10.03 -11.65
CA GLY A 202 -8.71 -11.25 -11.38
C GLY A 202 -7.85 -12.28 -10.68
N ARG A 203 -8.07 -13.53 -11.06
CA ARG A 203 -7.34 -14.68 -10.51
C ARG A 203 -5.87 -14.58 -10.86
N PHE A 204 -5.02 -14.93 -9.92
CA PHE A 204 -3.58 -14.97 -10.15
C PHE A 204 -3.26 -16.02 -11.24
N PRO A 205 -2.58 -15.65 -12.34
CA PRO A 205 -2.21 -16.59 -13.37
C PRO A 205 -1.37 -17.74 -12.80
N GLY A 206 -1.74 -18.99 -13.11
CA GLY A 206 -1.01 -20.18 -12.67
C GLY A 206 -1.29 -20.65 -11.23
N ALA A 207 -2.15 -19.97 -10.46
CA ALA A 207 -2.58 -20.47 -9.16
C ALA A 207 -3.43 -21.74 -9.31
N ALA A 208 -3.08 -22.80 -8.58
CA ALA A 208 -3.85 -24.04 -8.55
C ALA A 208 -5.25 -23.78 -7.97
N ARG A 209 -6.28 -24.06 -8.76
CA ARG A 209 -7.67 -23.92 -8.33
C ARG A 209 -8.01 -24.98 -7.28
N PHE A 210 -8.86 -24.60 -6.32
CA PHE A 210 -9.48 -25.51 -5.37
C PHE A 210 -10.93 -25.08 -5.12
N GLY A 211 -11.70 -25.93 -4.46
CA GLY A 211 -13.11 -25.69 -4.15
C GLY A 211 -13.37 -25.81 -2.66
N LEU A 212 -14.44 -25.16 -2.20
CA LEU A 212 -14.96 -25.27 -0.84
C LEU A 212 -16.47 -25.54 -0.92
N ALA A 213 -16.98 -26.46 -0.12
CA ALA A 213 -18.40 -26.73 0.04
C ALA A 213 -19.15 -25.46 0.45
N HIS A 214 -18.55 -24.63 1.30
CA HIS A 214 -19.12 -23.37 1.78
C HIS A 214 -18.56 -22.13 1.07
N ALA A 215 -18.04 -22.25 -0.16
CA ALA A 215 -17.48 -21.13 -0.92
C ALA A 215 -18.47 -19.96 -1.12
N ALA A 216 -19.74 -20.30 -1.32
CA ALA A 216 -20.80 -19.31 -1.53
C ALA A 216 -21.38 -18.75 -0.22
N ALA A 217 -21.04 -19.30 0.94
CA ALA A 217 -21.64 -18.92 2.22
C ALA A 217 -21.49 -17.40 2.51
N PRO A 218 -22.34 -16.83 3.39
CA PRO A 218 -22.16 -15.48 3.88
C PRO A 218 -20.73 -15.21 4.35
N LEU A 219 -20.21 -14.03 4.03
CA LEU A 219 -18.82 -13.66 4.33
C LEU A 219 -18.78 -12.28 5.00
N ALA A 220 -18.09 -12.20 6.12
CA ALA A 220 -17.80 -10.94 6.78
C ALA A 220 -16.33 -10.56 6.56
N VAL A 221 -16.06 -9.29 6.31
CA VAL A 221 -14.69 -8.75 6.24
C VAL A 221 -14.47 -7.82 7.42
N LEU A 222 -13.46 -8.05 8.24
CA LEU A 222 -13.12 -7.13 9.33
C LEU A 222 -12.02 -6.20 8.88
N VAL A 223 -12.24 -4.90 9.04
CA VAL A 223 -11.29 -3.85 8.69
C VAL A 223 -11.02 -2.93 9.87
N GLY A 224 -9.86 -2.28 9.85
CA GLY A 224 -9.46 -1.32 10.87
C GLY A 224 -8.34 -0.41 10.39
N PRO A 225 -7.80 0.47 11.24
CA PRO A 225 -6.90 1.55 10.82
C PRO A 225 -5.54 1.03 10.33
N ARG A 226 -5.18 -0.23 10.65
CA ARG A 226 -4.01 -0.90 10.09
C ARG A 226 -4.29 -1.69 8.83
N THR A 227 -5.55 -1.90 8.45
CA THR A 227 -5.89 -2.43 7.13
C THR A 227 -5.45 -1.40 6.10
N GLY A 228 -4.37 -1.66 5.39
CA GLY A 228 -3.73 -0.68 4.51
C GLY A 228 -3.20 -1.30 3.24
N SER A 229 -3.06 -0.50 2.19
CA SER A 229 -2.37 -0.91 0.96
C SER A 229 -2.96 -2.23 0.44
N SER A 230 -2.15 -3.25 0.13
CA SER A 230 -2.66 -4.57 -0.31
C SER A 230 -3.75 -5.19 0.59
N GLY A 231 -3.81 -4.87 1.90
CA GLY A 231 -4.91 -5.28 2.78
C GLY A 231 -6.25 -4.63 2.39
N GLU A 232 -6.24 -3.36 1.99
CA GLU A 232 -7.40 -2.67 1.43
C GLU A 232 -7.79 -3.23 0.06
N MET A 233 -6.83 -3.66 -0.77
CA MET A 233 -7.10 -4.34 -2.03
C MET A 233 -7.80 -5.68 -1.83
N VAL A 234 -7.45 -6.45 -0.80
CA VAL A 234 -8.18 -7.67 -0.42
C VAL A 234 -9.60 -7.32 0.04
N ALA A 235 -9.80 -6.25 0.81
CA ALA A 235 -11.13 -5.79 1.20
C ALA A 235 -11.99 -5.40 -0.03
N ILE A 236 -11.40 -4.65 -0.97
CA ILE A 236 -12.03 -4.25 -2.25
C ILE A 236 -12.37 -5.48 -3.10
N ALA A 237 -11.51 -6.50 -3.09
CA ALA A 237 -11.79 -7.76 -3.79
C ALA A 237 -13.07 -8.45 -3.29
N PHE A 238 -13.51 -8.18 -2.06
CA PHE A 238 -14.78 -8.66 -1.52
C PHE A 238 -15.95 -7.67 -1.69
N ALA A 239 -15.68 -6.40 -1.98
CA ALA A 239 -16.73 -5.41 -2.23
C ALA A 239 -17.59 -5.84 -3.43
N GLY A 240 -18.91 -5.73 -3.28
CA GLY A 240 -19.87 -6.17 -4.30
C GLY A 240 -20.04 -7.68 -4.45
N ARG A 241 -19.28 -8.52 -3.72
CA ARG A 241 -19.54 -9.98 -3.69
C ARG A 241 -20.87 -10.24 -2.98
N ALA A 242 -21.74 -11.05 -3.59
CA ALA A 242 -23.02 -11.43 -2.98
C ALA A 242 -22.86 -11.99 -1.55
N ARG A 243 -23.82 -11.68 -0.66
CA ARG A 243 -23.83 -12.10 0.75
C ARG A 243 -22.55 -11.74 1.50
N THR A 244 -22.00 -10.57 1.24
CA THR A 244 -20.79 -10.07 1.90
C THR A 244 -21.08 -8.79 2.66
N ARG A 245 -20.46 -8.61 3.82
CA ARG A 245 -20.56 -7.36 4.59
C ARG A 245 -19.26 -7.08 5.35
N SER A 246 -18.81 -5.84 5.31
CA SER A 246 -17.64 -5.40 6.08
C SER A 246 -18.03 -4.80 7.44
N PHE A 247 -17.17 -4.98 8.44
CA PHE A 247 -17.36 -4.54 9.83
C PHE A 247 -16.07 -3.92 10.38
N GLY A 248 -16.20 -2.97 11.31
CA GLY A 248 -15.07 -2.40 12.01
C GLY A 248 -15.07 -0.87 12.00
N ILE A 249 -13.89 -0.30 11.78
CA ILE A 249 -13.66 1.15 11.66
C ILE A 249 -12.85 1.45 10.38
N PRO A 250 -12.74 2.72 9.94
CA PRO A 250 -12.07 3.05 8.67
C PRO A 250 -10.65 2.49 8.53
N THR A 251 -10.29 2.15 7.30
CA THR A 251 -8.95 1.66 6.92
C THR A 251 -7.90 2.76 6.91
N ALA A 252 -6.63 2.41 6.64
CA ALA A 252 -5.51 3.35 6.57
C ALA A 252 -5.67 4.40 5.44
N GLY A 253 -6.47 4.10 4.43
CA GLY A 253 -6.74 4.98 3.29
C GLY A 253 -5.60 5.05 2.30
N LEU A 254 -4.99 3.90 2.03
CA LEU A 254 -3.88 3.67 1.11
C LEU A 254 -4.33 2.74 -0.04
N ALA A 255 -5.61 2.78 -0.41
CA ALA A 255 -6.22 2.00 -1.48
C ALA A 255 -5.73 2.44 -2.88
N THR A 256 -4.42 2.29 -3.13
CA THR A 256 -3.74 2.65 -4.37
C THR A 256 -2.67 1.62 -4.72
N VAL A 257 -2.23 1.63 -5.98
CA VAL A 257 -1.18 0.73 -6.49
C VAL A 257 0.16 1.43 -6.53
N ASN A 258 1.19 0.77 -6.02
CA ASN A 258 2.56 1.24 -6.08
C ASN A 258 3.38 0.50 -7.14
N ARG A 259 4.32 1.22 -7.76
CA ARG A 259 5.42 0.64 -8.54
C ARG A 259 6.75 1.06 -7.93
N ILE A 260 7.72 0.15 -8.00
CA ILE A 260 9.06 0.35 -7.44
C ILE A 260 10.00 0.75 -8.60
N PHE A 261 10.70 1.87 -8.43
CA PHE A 261 11.67 2.38 -9.39
C PHE A 261 13.05 2.46 -8.73
N PRO A 262 14.03 1.65 -9.17
CA PRO A 262 15.41 1.76 -8.67
C PRO A 262 16.05 3.09 -9.08
N LEU A 263 16.82 3.68 -8.17
CA LEU A 263 17.65 4.85 -8.41
C LEU A 263 19.13 4.43 -8.48
N ALA A 264 19.97 5.31 -9.03
CA ALA A 264 21.35 4.98 -9.43
C ALA A 264 22.28 4.53 -8.28
N ASP A 265 21.95 4.87 -7.03
CA ASP A 265 22.70 4.53 -5.83
C ASP A 265 22.15 3.31 -5.08
N GLY A 266 21.12 2.65 -5.64
CA GLY A 266 20.44 1.51 -5.02
C GLY A 266 19.26 1.89 -4.11
N ALA A 267 18.94 3.18 -3.96
CA ALA A 267 17.67 3.59 -3.36
C ALA A 267 16.49 3.16 -4.25
N LEU A 268 15.30 3.06 -3.64
CA LEU A 268 14.05 2.75 -4.33
C LEU A 268 13.06 3.89 -4.16
N LEU A 269 12.58 4.42 -5.28
CA LEU A 269 11.44 5.32 -5.32
C LEU A 269 10.18 4.50 -5.52
N VAL A 270 9.35 4.40 -4.48
CA VAL A 270 8.06 3.72 -4.51
C VAL A 270 7.02 4.76 -4.87
N VAL A 271 6.37 4.60 -6.02
CA VAL A 271 5.45 5.61 -6.58
C VAL A 271 4.06 5.04 -6.68
N THR A 272 3.08 5.77 -6.15
CA THR A 272 1.67 5.48 -6.39
C THR A 272 1.30 5.83 -7.83
N VAL A 273 0.85 4.84 -8.58
CA VAL A 273 0.60 4.97 -10.03
C VAL A 273 -0.86 4.82 -10.43
N SER A 274 -1.70 4.21 -9.58
CA SER A 274 -3.11 3.94 -9.90
C SER A 274 -4.01 4.09 -8.69
N ALA A 275 -5.20 4.66 -8.91
CA ALA A 275 -6.34 4.50 -8.02
C ALA A 275 -6.98 3.11 -8.22
N VAL A 276 -7.99 2.83 -7.41
CA VAL A 276 -8.58 1.50 -7.31
C VAL A 276 -10.09 1.63 -7.33
N ARG A 277 -10.73 0.75 -8.11
CA ARG A 277 -12.19 0.67 -8.27
C ARG A 277 -12.67 -0.74 -7.98
N ASP A 278 -13.78 -0.89 -7.27
CA ASP A 278 -14.37 -2.22 -7.06
C ASP A 278 -15.20 -2.71 -8.26
N ARG A 279 -15.63 -3.97 -8.20
CA ARG A 279 -16.47 -4.61 -9.23
C ARG A 279 -17.85 -3.96 -9.43
N THR A 280 -18.26 -3.06 -8.54
CA THR A 280 -19.54 -2.32 -8.65
C THR A 280 -19.36 -0.94 -9.28
N GLY A 281 -18.12 -0.54 -9.56
CA GLY A 281 -17.79 0.74 -10.18
C GLY A 281 -17.45 1.85 -9.19
N ARG A 282 -17.38 1.57 -7.88
CA ARG A 282 -17.03 2.58 -6.88
C ARG A 282 -15.52 2.81 -6.85
N ASP A 283 -15.12 4.07 -7.00
CA ASP A 283 -13.74 4.52 -6.81
C ASP A 283 -13.43 4.73 -5.33
N TYR A 284 -12.21 4.37 -4.93
CA TYR A 284 -11.71 4.57 -3.58
C TYR A 284 -10.68 5.70 -3.56
N ARG A 285 -10.91 6.69 -2.68
CA ARG A 285 -10.01 7.81 -2.40
C ARG A 285 -9.92 7.97 -0.89
N GLY A 286 -8.79 7.59 -0.30
CA GLY A 286 -8.64 7.56 1.15
C GLY A 286 -9.26 6.31 1.79
N ALA A 287 -9.68 6.44 3.05
CA ALA A 287 -10.11 5.30 3.87
C ALA A 287 -11.39 4.64 3.35
N ILE A 288 -11.40 3.31 3.35
CA ILE A 288 -12.57 2.48 3.14
C ILE A 288 -13.39 2.48 4.43
N LEU A 289 -14.65 2.89 4.31
CA LEU A 289 -15.62 2.78 5.38
C LEU A 289 -16.26 1.39 5.36
N PRO A 290 -16.38 0.69 6.51
CA PRO A 290 -17.09 -0.57 6.56
C PRO A 290 -18.60 -0.38 6.38
N ASP A 291 -19.28 -1.41 5.86
CA ASP A 291 -20.75 -1.45 5.70
C ASP A 291 -21.50 -1.43 7.04
N ALA A 292 -20.81 -1.80 8.12
CA ALA A 292 -21.28 -1.70 9.49
C ALA A 292 -20.15 -1.17 10.38
N ALA A 293 -20.24 0.09 10.78
CA ALA A 293 -19.36 0.66 11.78
C ALA A 293 -19.56 -0.03 13.14
N THR A 294 -18.47 -0.36 13.82
CA THR A 294 -18.45 -0.96 15.16
C THR A 294 -17.33 -0.34 16.00
N THR A 295 -17.23 -0.71 17.28
CA THR A 295 -15.96 -0.54 18.00
C THR A 295 -14.90 -1.51 17.46
N PRO A 296 -13.59 -1.22 17.62
CA PRO A 296 -12.53 -2.14 17.21
C PRO A 296 -12.66 -3.55 17.81
N GLU A 297 -13.05 -3.64 19.08
CA GLU A 297 -13.22 -4.88 19.83
C GLU A 297 -14.52 -5.61 19.46
N GLY A 298 -15.56 -4.85 19.09
CA GLY A 298 -16.88 -5.40 18.78
C GLY A 298 -17.03 -5.97 17.37
N ALA A 299 -16.09 -5.70 16.46
CA ALA A 299 -16.21 -6.04 15.04
C ALA A 299 -16.45 -7.54 14.79
N GLU A 300 -15.66 -8.41 15.44
CA GLU A 300 -15.76 -9.86 15.25
C GLU A 300 -17.07 -10.43 15.80
N THR A 301 -17.51 -9.95 16.96
CA THR A 301 -18.80 -10.35 17.57
C THR A 301 -19.99 -9.89 16.72
N ALA A 302 -19.94 -8.67 16.18
CA ALA A 302 -20.97 -8.16 15.28
C ALA A 302 -21.05 -8.97 13.97
N ALA A 303 -19.89 -9.28 13.38
CA ALA A 303 -19.80 -10.13 12.20
C ALA A 303 -20.35 -11.53 12.45
N ALA A 304 -19.95 -12.18 13.56
CA ALA A 304 -20.47 -13.50 13.93
C ALA A 304 -21.99 -13.49 14.08
N ARG A 305 -22.56 -12.51 14.80
CA ARG A 305 -24.02 -12.36 14.94
C ARG A 305 -24.71 -12.20 13.59
N TRP A 306 -24.14 -11.41 12.69
CA TRP A 306 -24.67 -11.21 11.34
C TRP A 306 -24.64 -12.48 10.49
N LEU A 307 -23.59 -13.30 10.62
CA LEU A 307 -23.47 -14.61 9.95
C LEU A 307 -24.49 -15.61 10.51
N PHE A 308 -24.65 -15.70 11.82
CA PHE A 308 -25.62 -16.60 12.45
C PHE A 308 -27.05 -16.32 12.02
N GLY A 309 -27.43 -15.04 11.92
CA GLY A 309 -28.75 -14.64 11.41
C GLY A 309 -28.99 -14.97 9.93
N ARG A 310 -27.98 -15.46 9.20
CA ARG A 310 -28.06 -15.88 7.79
C ARG A 310 -27.81 -17.37 7.59
N CYS A 311 -27.60 -18.10 8.69
CA CYS A 311 -27.40 -19.53 8.63
C CYS A 311 -28.72 -20.20 8.26
N ALA A 312 -28.68 -21.16 7.33
CA ALA A 312 -29.85 -21.98 7.09
C ALA A 312 -30.23 -22.73 8.40
N PRO A 313 -31.52 -22.89 8.72
CA PRO A 313 -31.93 -23.82 9.77
C PRO A 313 -31.42 -25.23 9.42
N ARG A 314 -31.05 -26.01 10.43
CA ARG A 314 -30.69 -27.42 10.26
C ARG A 314 -31.88 -28.23 9.76
#